data_AF-A0A7X0D275-F1
#
_entry.id   AF-A0A7X0D275-F1
#
_cell.length_a   1.000
_cell.length_b   1.000
_cell.length_c   1.000
_cell.angle_alpha   90.00
_cell.angle_beta   90.00
_cell.angle_gamma   90.00
#
_symmetry.space_group_name_H-M   'P 1'
#
loop_
_entity.id
_entity.type
_entity.pdbx_description
1 polymer ?
#
loop_
_entity_poly.entity_id
_entity_poly.type
_entity_poly.pdbx_seq_one_letter_code
_entity_poly.pdbx_strand_id
1 'polypeptide(L)'
;MFLAHGTSPQQTENEIALIDAAVRAGVSHIVKVSAMGPASKLHPFDWHMKIEAHLATYDIGYTVLRASTFVDILTRDAISVASGTWGGSSKEGRVNLVDTRDVADVAFKALLDNHHVDAQRAFHLTGPAAVTMTEIAEELTGLLDRKVTYEHRTPEAQREHLIQIGWTEMTANMRLGLERIFRESVLSETTDTYKMFTGQEPRSVANWLADNIDAFQPGRYALDARGRA
;
A
#
# COMPACT_ATOMS: atom_id res chain seq x y z
N MET A 1 21.67 3.27 -4.26
CA MET A 1 21.17 2.70 -2.98
C MET A 1 19.65 2.53 -3.08
N PHE A 2 19.10 1.48 -2.47
CA PHE A 2 17.64 1.30 -2.33
C PHE A 2 17.21 1.63 -0.90
N LEU A 3 16.15 2.43 -0.75
CA LEU A 3 15.58 2.86 0.52
C LEU A 3 14.11 2.44 0.60
N ALA A 4 13.82 1.48 1.47
CA ALA A 4 12.47 1.07 1.82
C ALA A 4 12.40 0.83 3.33
N HIS A 5 11.54 1.56 4.02
CA HIS A 5 11.33 1.45 5.46
C HIS A 5 9.84 1.25 5.75
N GLY A 6 9.52 0.31 6.63
CA GLY A 6 8.13 0.05 7.03
C GLY A 6 7.52 1.22 7.81
N THR A 7 6.21 1.41 7.70
CA THR A 7 5.51 2.46 8.44
C THR A 7 5.69 2.30 9.95
N SER A 8 6.26 3.31 10.61
CA SER A 8 6.44 3.34 12.07
C SER A 8 6.59 4.78 12.58
N PRO A 9 6.37 5.06 13.87
CA PRO A 9 6.58 6.40 14.43
C PRO A 9 8.01 6.93 14.25
N GLN A 10 9.00 6.05 14.10
CA GLN A 10 10.41 6.40 13.88
C GLN A 10 10.77 6.54 12.39
N GLN A 11 9.83 6.34 11.46
CA GLN A 11 10.13 6.29 10.02
C GLN A 11 10.85 7.55 9.52
N THR A 12 10.40 8.74 9.93
CA THR A 12 11.03 10.00 9.52
C THR A 12 12.47 10.10 10.02
N GLU A 13 12.73 9.79 11.29
CA GLU A 13 14.06 9.82 11.89
C GLU A 13 15.00 8.81 11.20
N ASN A 14 14.54 7.58 11.04
CA ASN A 14 15.35 6.49 10.47
C ASN A 14 15.71 6.74 9.00
N GLU A 15 14.74 7.15 8.17
CA GLU A 15 15.01 7.38 6.75
C GLU A 15 15.90 8.61 6.53
N ILE A 16 15.71 9.70 7.29
CA ILE A 16 16.57 10.89 7.24
C ILE A 16 18.01 10.52 7.63
N ALA A 17 18.20 9.80 8.74
CA ALA A 17 19.53 9.40 9.20
C ALA A 17 20.25 8.52 8.16
N LEU A 18 19.51 7.64 7.47
CA LEU A 18 20.05 6.79 6.41
C LEU A 18 20.39 7.58 5.15
N ILE A 19 19.56 8.55 4.74
CA ILE A 19 19.87 9.46 3.63
C ILE A 19 21.17 10.23 3.93
N ASP A 20 21.29 10.81 5.12
CA ASP A 20 22.47 11.56 5.52
C ASP A 20 23.73 10.71 5.52
N ALA A 21 23.63 9.47 6.03
CA ALA A 21 24.73 8.53 6.04
C ALA A 21 25.15 8.12 4.62
N ALA A 22 24.18 7.89 3.72
CA ALA A 22 24.43 7.52 2.34
C ALA A 22 25.14 8.64 1.57
N VAL A 23 24.67 9.89 1.73
CA VAL A 23 25.31 11.06 1.10
C VAL A 23 26.74 11.22 1.61
N ARG A 24 26.96 11.15 2.93
CA ARG A 24 28.33 11.21 3.50
C ARG A 24 29.25 10.09 3.01
N ALA A 25 28.68 8.92 2.70
CA ALA A 25 29.42 7.79 2.15
C ALA A 25 29.68 7.90 0.63
N GLY A 26 29.22 8.97 -0.03
CA GLY A 26 29.42 9.19 -1.46
C GLY A 26 28.44 8.43 -2.36
N VAL A 27 27.27 8.03 -1.84
CA VAL A 27 26.19 7.47 -2.68
C VAL A 27 25.70 8.55 -3.63
N SER A 28 25.80 8.30 -4.94
CA SER A 28 25.41 9.24 -5.99
C SER A 28 23.93 9.15 -6.40
N HIS A 29 23.27 8.00 -6.16
CA HIS A 29 21.85 7.81 -6.53
C HIS A 29 21.07 7.00 -5.47
N ILE A 30 19.90 7.51 -5.07
CA ILE A 30 18.98 6.87 -4.13
C ILE A 30 17.64 6.55 -4.80
N VAL A 31 17.23 5.29 -4.80
CA VAL A 31 15.88 4.85 -5.17
C VAL A 31 15.07 4.65 -3.89
N LYS A 32 14.03 5.47 -3.69
CA LYS A 32 13.23 5.47 -2.46
C LYS A 32 11.80 5.02 -2.74
N VAL A 33 11.31 4.04 -1.99
CA VAL A 33 9.87 3.75 -1.93
C VAL A 33 9.19 4.80 -1.06
N SER A 34 8.17 5.43 -1.60
CA SER A 34 7.38 6.47 -0.97
C SER A 34 5.88 6.19 -1.13
N ALA A 35 5.05 7.10 -0.66
CA ALA A 35 3.60 6.99 -0.76
C ALA A 35 3.03 8.04 -1.72
N MET A 36 2.13 7.60 -2.60
CA MET A 36 1.23 8.48 -3.35
C MET A 36 0.11 8.93 -2.42
N GLY A 37 -0.19 10.22 -2.41
CA GLY A 37 -1.32 10.76 -1.65
C GLY A 37 -1.31 12.27 -1.61
N PRO A 38 -2.43 12.88 -1.16
CA PRO A 38 -2.52 14.32 -1.07
C PRO A 38 -1.57 14.85 0.00
N ALA A 39 -1.11 16.09 -0.19
CA ALA A 39 -0.44 16.84 0.85
C ALA A 39 -1.36 16.93 2.08
N SER A 40 -1.06 16.16 3.11
CA SER A 40 -1.93 15.99 4.27
C SER A 40 -1.11 15.85 5.54
N LYS A 41 -1.78 15.97 6.69
CA LYS A 41 -1.19 15.67 8.01
C LYS A 41 -1.42 14.21 8.43
N LEU A 42 -1.92 13.37 7.52
CA LEU A 42 -2.26 11.98 7.81
C LEU A 42 -1.00 11.12 7.66
N HIS A 43 -0.69 10.35 8.70
CA HIS A 43 0.36 9.34 8.63
C HIS A 43 -0.06 8.19 7.70
N PRO A 44 0.86 7.64 6.89
CA PRO A 44 2.28 8.01 6.76
C PRO A 44 2.58 9.06 5.68
N PHE A 45 1.58 9.69 5.04
CA PHE A 45 1.82 10.62 3.93
C PHE A 45 2.69 11.81 4.33
N ASP A 46 2.42 12.43 5.48
CA ASP A 46 3.22 13.56 5.98
C ASP A 46 4.67 13.13 6.30
N TRP A 47 4.90 11.91 6.77
CA TRP A 47 6.23 11.35 7.00
C TRP A 47 6.99 11.23 5.68
N HIS A 48 6.37 10.62 4.66
CA HIS A 48 6.98 10.52 3.34
C HIS A 48 7.28 11.89 2.73
N MET A 49 6.39 12.87 2.88
CA MET A 49 6.63 14.24 2.44
C MET A 49 7.83 14.89 3.14
N LYS A 50 7.97 14.73 4.46
CA LYS A 50 9.13 15.25 5.21
C LYS A 50 10.44 14.62 4.74
N ILE A 51 10.45 13.31 4.52
CA ILE A 51 11.64 12.59 4.07
C ILE A 51 11.99 12.98 2.62
N GLU A 52 11.01 13.12 1.73
CA GLU A 52 11.25 13.61 0.37
C GLU A 52 11.78 15.05 0.34
N ALA A 53 11.22 15.93 1.17
CA ALA A 53 11.71 17.30 1.29
C ALA A 53 13.15 17.35 1.81
N HIS A 54 13.52 16.47 2.75
CA HIS A 54 14.88 16.33 3.23
C HIS A 54 15.83 15.82 2.14
N LEU A 55 15.45 14.76 1.42
CA LEU A 55 16.22 14.23 0.30
C LEU A 55 16.49 15.30 -0.78
N ALA A 56 15.50 16.13 -1.08
CA ALA A 56 15.60 17.22 -2.05
C ALA A 56 16.56 18.35 -1.64
N THR A 57 17.09 18.36 -0.41
CA THR A 57 18.14 19.32 0.00
C THR A 57 19.52 18.93 -0.49
N TYR A 58 19.71 17.71 -0.98
CA TYR A 58 20.98 17.20 -1.47
C TYR A 58 21.08 17.28 -2.99
N ASP A 59 22.25 17.68 -3.49
CA ASP A 59 22.61 17.66 -4.91
C ASP A 59 23.15 16.29 -5.32
N ILE A 60 22.27 15.28 -5.21
CA ILE A 60 22.51 13.91 -5.70
C ILE A 60 21.33 13.49 -6.57
N GLY A 61 21.52 12.48 -7.41
CA GLY A 61 20.41 11.88 -8.12
C GLY A 61 19.51 11.07 -7.19
N TYR A 62 18.23 11.01 -7.53
CA TYR A 62 17.29 10.13 -6.86
C TYR A 62 16.09 9.79 -7.74
N THR A 63 15.51 8.63 -7.44
CA THR A 63 14.23 8.22 -8.01
C THR A 63 13.27 7.88 -6.87
N VAL A 64 12.27 8.72 -6.66
CA VAL A 64 11.21 8.51 -5.67
C VAL A 64 10.05 7.77 -6.31
N LEU A 65 9.69 6.62 -5.75
CA LEU A 65 8.61 5.76 -6.19
C LEU A 65 7.41 5.91 -5.24
N ARG A 66 6.50 6.82 -5.54
CA ARG A 66 5.29 7.07 -4.76
C ARG A 66 4.23 6.04 -5.13
N ALA A 67 4.17 4.95 -4.39
CA ALA A 67 3.21 3.89 -4.64
C ALA A 67 1.82 4.24 -4.07
N SER A 68 0.77 3.82 -4.77
CA SER A 68 -0.59 3.76 -4.22
C SER A 68 -0.67 2.71 -3.10
N THR A 69 -1.88 2.43 -2.60
CA THR A 69 -2.03 1.46 -1.52
C THR A 69 -1.62 0.06 -2.01
N PHE A 70 -0.80 -0.64 -1.24
CA PHE A 70 -0.40 -2.01 -1.59
C PHE A 70 -1.60 -2.96 -1.49
N VAL A 71 -1.75 -3.82 -2.50
CA VAL A 71 -2.79 -4.86 -2.56
C VAL A 71 -2.71 -5.85 -1.39
N ASP A 72 -1.52 -6.02 -0.81
CA ASP A 72 -1.27 -6.82 0.41
C ASP A 72 -2.17 -6.43 1.59
N ILE A 73 -2.75 -5.22 1.60
CA ILE A 73 -3.75 -4.81 2.59
C ILE A 73 -4.92 -5.81 2.69
N LEU A 74 -5.26 -6.49 1.59
CA LEU A 74 -6.35 -7.48 1.54
C LEU A 74 -6.05 -8.72 2.38
N THR A 75 -4.78 -9.10 2.55
CA THR A 75 -4.41 -10.22 3.45
C THR A 75 -4.80 -9.95 4.90
N ARG A 76 -4.87 -8.68 5.32
CA ARG A 76 -5.30 -8.30 6.67
C ARG A 76 -6.79 -8.58 6.91
N ASP A 77 -7.56 -8.66 5.83
CA ASP A 77 -8.98 -8.93 5.86
C ASP A 77 -9.30 -10.43 5.66
N ALA A 78 -8.28 -11.26 5.40
CA ALA A 78 -8.42 -12.68 5.08
C ALA A 78 -9.23 -13.47 6.12
N ILE A 79 -9.00 -13.22 7.41
CA ILE A 79 -9.76 -13.85 8.50
C ILE A 79 -11.24 -13.50 8.39
N SER A 80 -11.57 -12.21 8.22
CA SER A 80 -12.96 -11.76 8.08
C SER A 80 -13.64 -12.28 6.81
N VAL A 81 -12.87 -12.43 5.72
CA VAL A 81 -13.35 -13.06 4.48
C VAL A 81 -13.63 -14.54 4.71
N ALA A 82 -12.74 -15.25 5.40
CA ALA A 82 -12.90 -16.67 5.76
C ALA A 82 -14.10 -16.92 6.67
N SER A 83 -14.36 -16.04 7.65
CA SER A 83 -15.49 -16.15 8.58
C SER A 83 -16.79 -15.53 8.07
N GLY A 84 -16.79 -14.89 6.89
CA GLY A 84 -17.98 -14.24 6.31
C GLY A 84 -18.41 -12.95 7.03
N THR A 85 -17.48 -12.28 7.71
CA THR A 85 -17.72 -11.03 8.47
C THR A 85 -17.05 -9.81 7.84
N TRP A 86 -16.45 -9.97 6.65
CA TRP A 86 -15.74 -8.89 5.98
C TRP A 86 -16.63 -7.69 5.70
N GLY A 87 -16.15 -6.50 6.03
CA GLY A 87 -16.89 -5.27 5.88
C GLY A 87 -16.11 -4.05 6.36
N GLY A 88 -16.69 -2.88 6.09
CA GLY A 88 -16.09 -1.60 6.48
C GLY A 88 -16.84 -0.38 5.94
N SER A 89 -16.22 0.78 6.11
CA SER A 89 -16.85 2.08 5.88
C SER A 89 -16.46 2.75 4.55
N SER A 90 -15.89 1.97 3.63
CA SER A 90 -15.45 2.42 2.30
C SER A 90 -16.58 2.74 1.31
N LYS A 91 -17.81 2.26 1.54
CA LYS A 91 -18.96 2.41 0.62
C LYS A 91 -18.57 2.02 -0.83
N GLU A 92 -19.06 2.79 -1.81
CA GLU A 92 -18.75 2.66 -3.24
C GLU A 92 -17.44 3.37 -3.65
N GLY A 93 -16.61 3.72 -2.68
CA GLY A 93 -15.33 4.37 -2.94
C GLY A 93 -14.38 3.45 -3.71
N ARG A 94 -13.63 4.03 -4.66
CA ARG A 94 -12.68 3.30 -5.51
C ARG A 94 -11.25 3.55 -5.04
N VAL A 95 -10.43 2.51 -5.02
CA VAL A 95 -9.00 2.61 -4.72
C VAL A 95 -8.20 1.84 -5.76
N ASN A 96 -7.11 2.46 -6.22
CA ASN A 96 -6.12 1.79 -7.03
C ASN A 96 -5.11 1.08 -6.12
N LEU A 97 -5.13 -0.25 -6.14
CA LEU A 97 -4.24 -1.10 -5.38
C LEU A 97 -3.07 -1.56 -6.27
N VAL A 98 -1.85 -1.27 -5.84
CA VAL A 98 -0.63 -1.67 -6.57
C VAL A 98 -0.03 -2.94 -5.96
N ASP A 99 0.42 -3.84 -6.83
CA ASP A 99 1.15 -5.03 -6.43
C ASP A 99 2.57 -4.66 -5.96
N THR A 100 3.00 -5.15 -4.79
CA THR A 100 4.35 -4.91 -4.29
C THR A 100 5.43 -5.47 -5.21
N ARG A 101 5.12 -6.51 -6.00
CA ARG A 101 5.98 -7.04 -7.06
C ARG A 101 6.20 -6.02 -8.17
N ASP A 102 5.18 -5.24 -8.53
CA ASP A 102 5.30 -4.21 -9.55
C ASP A 102 6.17 -3.04 -9.08
N VAL A 103 6.05 -2.67 -7.80
CA VAL A 103 6.91 -1.67 -7.17
C VAL A 103 8.36 -2.14 -7.15
N ALA A 104 8.60 -3.42 -6.85
CA ALA A 104 9.93 -4.02 -6.86
C ALA A 104 10.53 -4.05 -8.27
N ASP A 105 9.75 -4.40 -9.30
CA ASP A 105 10.19 -4.38 -10.70
C ASP A 105 10.65 -2.97 -11.12
N VAL A 106 9.88 -1.93 -10.78
CA VAL A 106 10.24 -0.54 -11.09
C VAL A 106 11.45 -0.07 -10.27
N ALA A 107 11.52 -0.43 -8.99
CA ALA A 107 12.68 -0.14 -8.17
C ALA A 107 13.96 -0.78 -8.73
N PHE A 108 13.87 -2.03 -9.17
CA PHE A 108 14.99 -2.73 -9.82
C PHE A 108 15.43 -2.00 -11.10
N LYS A 109 14.49 -1.60 -11.96
CA LYS A 109 14.82 -0.84 -13.18
C LYS A 109 15.43 0.51 -12.87
N ALA A 110 14.90 1.25 -11.91
CA ALA A 110 15.43 2.54 -11.48
C ALA A 110 16.83 2.43 -10.85
N LEU A 111 17.12 1.33 -10.14
CA LEU A 111 18.45 1.08 -9.55
C LEU A 111 19.52 0.80 -10.62
N LEU A 112 19.12 0.26 -11.77
CA LEU A 112 20.02 -0.09 -12.87
C LEU A 112 20.04 0.96 -14.00
N ASP A 113 19.29 2.06 -13.85
CA ASP A 113 19.24 3.16 -14.82
C ASP A 113 20.50 4.03 -14.72
N ASN A 114 21.56 3.63 -15.43
CA ASN A 114 22.81 4.40 -15.51
C ASN A 114 22.68 5.68 -16.36
N HIS A 115 21.60 5.87 -17.11
CA HIS A 115 21.42 7.02 -18.00
C HIS A 115 20.96 8.28 -17.24
N HIS A 116 20.31 8.09 -16.10
CA HIS A 116 19.72 9.18 -15.32
C HIS A 116 20.19 9.15 -13.86
N VAL A 117 21.42 8.69 -13.63
CA VAL A 117 21.98 8.54 -12.28
C VAL A 117 22.06 9.86 -11.52
N ASP A 118 22.20 10.99 -12.22
CA ASP A 118 22.25 12.34 -11.64
C ASP A 118 20.88 13.05 -11.65
N ALA A 119 19.83 12.42 -12.19
CA ALA A 119 18.51 13.02 -12.28
C ALA A 119 17.75 12.91 -10.96
N GLN A 120 16.93 13.92 -10.68
CA GLN A 120 16.02 13.97 -9.55
C GLN A 120 14.58 13.77 -10.04
N ARG A 121 14.04 12.56 -9.86
CA ARG A 121 12.76 12.14 -10.45
C ARG A 121 11.82 11.59 -9.38
N ALA A 122 10.52 11.81 -9.58
CA ALA A 122 9.47 11.22 -8.77
C ALA A 122 8.39 10.63 -9.68
N PHE A 123 7.98 9.39 -9.40
CA PHE A 123 6.98 8.67 -10.17
C PHE A 123 5.87 8.17 -9.26
N HIS A 124 4.63 8.33 -9.71
CA HIS A 124 3.46 7.71 -9.07
C HIS A 124 3.30 6.29 -9.62
N LEU A 125 3.11 5.31 -8.76
CA LEU A 125 2.94 3.91 -9.12
C LEU A 125 1.58 3.41 -8.68
N THR A 126 0.84 2.84 -9.63
CA THR A 126 -0.53 2.36 -9.44
C THR A 126 -0.65 0.98 -10.06
N GLY A 127 -1.62 0.19 -9.62
CA GLY A 127 -2.15 -0.92 -10.41
C GLY A 127 -2.90 -0.44 -11.66
N PRO A 128 -3.43 -1.37 -12.47
CA PRO A 128 -4.00 -1.05 -13.79
C PRO A 128 -5.34 -0.33 -13.72
N ALA A 129 -6.09 -0.47 -12.61
CA ALA A 129 -7.39 0.14 -12.44
C ALA A 129 -7.74 0.30 -10.95
N ALA A 130 -8.56 1.31 -10.64
CA ALA A 130 -9.19 1.43 -9.33
C ALA A 130 -10.40 0.51 -9.21
N VAL A 131 -10.56 -0.10 -8.03
CA VAL A 131 -11.62 -1.06 -7.71
C VAL A 131 -12.37 -0.68 -6.43
N THR A 132 -13.61 -1.13 -6.29
CA THR A 132 -14.35 -1.08 -5.01
C THR A 132 -14.11 -2.33 -4.18
N MET A 133 -14.37 -2.27 -2.87
CA MET A 133 -14.31 -3.48 -2.02
C MET A 133 -15.39 -4.51 -2.43
N THR A 134 -16.50 -4.07 -3.00
CA THR A 134 -17.56 -4.94 -3.53
C THR A 134 -17.09 -5.70 -4.77
N GLU A 135 -16.41 -5.03 -5.72
CA GLU A 135 -15.80 -5.68 -6.89
C GLU A 135 -14.75 -6.72 -6.45
N ILE A 136 -13.95 -6.43 -5.41
CA ILE A 136 -13.01 -7.40 -4.82
C ILE A 136 -13.76 -8.60 -4.21
N ALA A 137 -14.92 -8.39 -3.57
CA ALA A 137 -15.74 -9.47 -3.03
C ALA A 137 -16.31 -10.38 -4.14
N GLU A 138 -16.63 -9.82 -5.30
CA GLU A 138 -17.09 -10.56 -6.48
C GLU A 138 -15.96 -11.45 -7.04
N GLU A 139 -14.75 -10.90 -7.18
CA GLU A 139 -13.56 -11.68 -7.59
C GLU A 139 -13.26 -12.82 -6.61
N LEU A 140 -13.28 -12.54 -5.30
CA LEU A 140 -13.11 -13.56 -4.27
C LEU A 140 -14.22 -14.63 -4.32
N THR A 141 -15.46 -14.25 -4.66
CA THR A 141 -16.58 -15.19 -4.81
C THR A 141 -16.32 -16.17 -5.96
N GLY A 142 -15.81 -15.66 -7.09
CA GLY A 142 -15.43 -16.50 -8.23
C GLY A 142 -14.28 -17.47 -7.93
N LEU A 143 -13.35 -17.07 -7.06
CA LEU A 143 -12.16 -17.85 -6.74
C LEU A 143 -12.33 -18.84 -5.57
N LEU A 144 -13.24 -18.58 -4.61
CA LEU A 144 -13.39 -19.40 -3.38
C LEU A 144 -14.56 -20.40 -3.43
N ASP A 145 -15.26 -20.52 -4.56
CA ASP A 145 -16.46 -21.36 -4.74
C ASP A 145 -17.52 -21.17 -3.62
N ARG A 146 -17.57 -19.95 -3.06
CA ARG A 146 -18.55 -19.55 -2.03
C ARG A 146 -18.79 -18.05 -2.11
N LYS A 147 -19.98 -17.63 -1.71
CA LYS A 147 -20.32 -16.21 -1.68
C LYS A 147 -19.45 -15.47 -0.66
N VAL A 148 -18.77 -14.41 -1.13
CA VAL A 148 -18.09 -13.41 -0.32
C VAL A 148 -18.82 -12.08 -0.50
N THR A 149 -19.05 -11.37 0.61
CA THR A 149 -19.72 -10.06 0.59
C THR A 149 -18.92 -9.08 1.40
N TYR A 150 -18.85 -7.83 0.93
CA TYR A 150 -18.35 -6.71 1.72
C TYR A 150 -19.52 -5.99 2.39
N GLU A 151 -19.64 -6.11 3.71
CA GLU A 151 -20.71 -5.45 4.45
C GLU A 151 -20.38 -3.97 4.69
N HIS A 152 -21.22 -3.07 4.17
CA HIS A 152 -21.06 -1.64 4.41
C HIS A 152 -21.51 -1.24 5.81
N ARG A 153 -20.61 -0.59 6.55
CA ARG A 153 -20.87 -0.06 7.90
C ARG A 153 -20.70 1.45 7.93
N THR A 154 -21.37 2.12 8.85
CA THR A 154 -21.03 3.52 9.17
C THR A 154 -19.64 3.56 9.80
N PRO A 155 -18.90 4.70 9.74
CA PRO A 155 -17.62 4.82 10.42
C PRO A 155 -17.71 4.49 11.92
N GLU A 156 -18.81 4.87 12.57
CA GLU A 156 -19.07 4.62 13.98
C GLU A 156 -19.25 3.12 14.24
N ALA A 157 -20.10 2.45 13.46
CA ALA A 157 -20.33 1.01 13.58
C ALA A 157 -19.07 0.20 13.24
N GLN A 158 -18.27 0.64 12.26
CA GLN A 158 -16.99 0.00 11.96
C GLN A 158 -16.00 0.18 13.10
N ARG A 159 -15.94 1.37 13.72
CA ARG A 159 -15.11 1.60 14.90
C ARG A 159 -15.49 0.63 16.03
N GLU A 160 -16.78 0.56 16.35
CA GLU A 160 -17.30 -0.35 17.39
C GLU A 160 -16.94 -1.79 17.08
N HIS A 161 -17.13 -2.24 15.84
CA HIS A 161 -16.76 -3.58 15.39
C HIS A 161 -15.27 -3.87 15.58
N LEU A 162 -14.38 -2.97 15.14
CA LEU A 162 -12.93 -3.13 15.26
C LEU A 162 -12.50 -3.25 16.73
N ILE A 163 -13.06 -2.41 17.62
CA ILE A 163 -12.78 -2.49 19.06
C ILE A 163 -13.29 -3.81 19.66
N GLN A 164 -14.50 -4.25 19.27
CA GLN A 164 -15.08 -5.51 19.75
C GLN A 164 -14.21 -6.73 19.39
N ILE A 165 -13.56 -6.72 18.23
CA ILE A 165 -12.64 -7.79 17.80
C ILE A 165 -11.20 -7.60 18.30
N GLY A 166 -10.98 -6.70 19.27
CA GLY A 166 -9.73 -6.57 20.01
C GLY A 166 -8.70 -5.60 19.42
N TRP A 167 -9.06 -4.77 18.43
CA TRP A 167 -8.16 -3.75 17.93
C TRP A 167 -7.98 -2.64 18.95
N THR A 168 -6.77 -2.09 19.02
CA THR A 168 -6.51 -0.87 19.82
C THR A 168 -7.17 0.34 19.17
N GLU A 169 -7.44 1.37 19.97
CA GLU A 169 -7.91 2.68 19.51
C GLU A 169 -7.06 3.25 18.37
N MET A 170 -5.74 3.18 18.51
CA MET A 170 -4.80 3.67 17.50
C MET A 170 -4.99 2.93 16.17
N THR A 171 -4.99 1.60 16.19
CA THR A 171 -5.13 0.79 14.98
C THR A 171 -6.51 0.92 14.34
N ALA A 172 -7.58 1.06 15.14
CA ALA A 172 -8.93 1.30 14.64
C ALA A 172 -9.03 2.67 13.95
N ASN A 173 -8.46 3.72 14.54
CA ASN A 173 -8.43 5.05 13.93
C ASN A 173 -7.60 5.07 12.63
N MET A 174 -6.48 4.34 12.57
CA MET A 174 -5.71 4.19 11.33
C MET A 174 -6.52 3.47 10.24
N ARG A 175 -7.25 2.40 10.58
CA ARG A 175 -8.14 1.69 9.64
C ARG A 175 -9.25 2.61 9.13
N LEU A 176 -9.91 3.36 10.00
CA LEU A 176 -10.96 4.31 9.61
C LEU A 176 -10.42 5.44 8.74
N GLY A 177 -9.19 5.91 9.01
CA GLY A 177 -8.50 6.88 8.15
C GLY A 177 -8.28 6.34 6.74
N LEU A 178 -7.82 5.10 6.61
CA LEU A 178 -7.66 4.42 5.32
C LEU A 178 -8.99 4.21 4.60
N GLU A 179 -10.01 3.71 5.31
CA GLU A 179 -11.34 3.50 4.73
C GLU A 179 -12.00 4.81 4.30
N ARG A 180 -11.71 5.92 4.99
CA ARG A 180 -12.12 7.26 4.54
C ARG A 180 -11.45 7.65 3.23
N ILE A 181 -10.14 7.42 3.08
CA ILE A 181 -9.40 7.67 1.83
C ILE A 181 -10.01 6.87 0.68
N PHE A 182 -10.39 5.62 0.94
CA PHE A 182 -11.05 4.76 -0.05
C PHE A 182 -12.43 5.29 -0.39
N ARG A 183 -13.26 5.61 0.63
CA ARG A 183 -14.60 6.17 0.47
C ARG A 183 -14.61 7.45 -0.37
N GLU A 184 -13.62 8.30 -0.17
CA GLU A 184 -13.47 9.57 -0.89
C GLU A 184 -12.74 9.40 -2.25
N SER A 185 -12.37 8.17 -2.62
CA SER A 185 -11.66 7.82 -3.87
C SER A 185 -10.38 8.64 -4.11
N VAL A 186 -9.72 9.05 -3.04
CA VAL A 186 -8.53 9.93 -3.07
C VAL A 186 -7.35 9.29 -3.81
N LEU A 187 -7.27 7.95 -3.82
CA LEU A 187 -6.23 7.16 -4.46
C LEU A 187 -6.78 6.30 -5.61
N SER A 188 -7.70 6.86 -6.41
CA SER A 188 -8.34 6.16 -7.54
C SER A 188 -7.68 6.38 -8.90
N GLU A 189 -6.68 7.25 -8.98
CA GLU A 189 -5.96 7.53 -10.23
C GLU A 189 -5.18 6.31 -10.74
N THR A 190 -4.98 6.25 -12.06
CA THR A 190 -4.13 5.26 -12.75
C THR A 190 -3.01 5.99 -13.47
N THR A 191 -1.82 5.38 -13.50
CA THR A 191 -0.61 5.90 -14.14
C THR A 191 0.00 4.87 -15.07
N ASP A 192 0.71 5.33 -16.10
CA ASP A 192 1.45 4.47 -17.03
C ASP A 192 2.88 4.16 -16.57
N THR A 193 3.25 4.54 -15.33
CA THR A 193 4.63 4.47 -14.85
C THR A 193 5.19 3.05 -14.92
N TYR A 194 4.43 2.04 -14.50
CA TYR A 194 4.91 0.66 -14.57
C TYR A 194 5.27 0.28 -16.01
N LYS A 195 4.35 0.55 -16.95
CA LYS A 195 4.53 0.30 -18.38
C LYS A 195 5.69 1.07 -18.98
N MET A 196 5.92 2.31 -18.56
CA MET A 196 7.06 3.11 -18.99
C MET A 196 8.40 2.47 -18.59
N PHE A 197 8.49 1.85 -17.41
CA PHE A 197 9.71 1.22 -16.90
C PHE A 197 9.92 -0.22 -17.40
N THR A 198 8.84 -0.97 -17.60
CA THR A 198 8.90 -2.42 -17.86
C THR A 198 8.47 -2.82 -19.26
N GLY A 199 7.73 -1.97 -19.97
CA GLY A 199 7.05 -2.29 -21.23
C GLY A 199 5.84 -3.22 -21.07
N GLN A 200 5.43 -3.53 -19.84
CA GLN A 200 4.32 -4.44 -19.53
C GLN A 200 3.20 -3.71 -18.77
N GLU A 201 2.01 -4.28 -18.75
CA GLU A 201 0.92 -3.78 -17.89
C GLU A 201 1.13 -4.24 -16.43
N PRO A 202 0.77 -3.41 -15.43
CA PRO A 202 0.86 -3.80 -14.03
C PRO A 202 -0.14 -4.91 -13.70
N ARG A 203 0.15 -5.67 -12.64
CA ARG A 203 -0.67 -6.78 -12.17
C ARG A 203 -1.99 -6.24 -11.61
N SER A 204 -3.10 -6.82 -12.06
CA SER A 204 -4.43 -6.48 -11.56
C SER A 204 -4.67 -7.07 -10.17
N VAL A 205 -5.65 -6.51 -9.44
CA VAL A 205 -6.11 -7.07 -8.17
C VAL A 205 -6.60 -8.50 -8.35
N ALA A 206 -7.31 -8.81 -9.45
CA ALA A 206 -7.77 -10.16 -9.77
C ALA A 206 -6.60 -11.16 -9.92
N ASN A 207 -5.52 -10.76 -10.63
CA ASN A 207 -4.33 -11.61 -10.77
C ASN A 207 -3.66 -11.84 -9.41
N TRP A 208 -3.52 -10.79 -8.59
CA TRP A 208 -2.94 -10.93 -7.26
C TRP A 208 -3.80 -11.82 -6.35
N LEU A 209 -5.13 -11.70 -6.40
CA LEU A 209 -6.05 -12.56 -5.66
C LEU A 209 -5.92 -14.02 -6.07
N ALA A 210 -5.84 -14.30 -7.37
CA ALA A 210 -5.64 -15.66 -7.87
C ALA A 210 -4.32 -16.26 -7.37
N ASP A 211 -3.23 -15.49 -7.41
CA ASP A 211 -1.91 -15.91 -6.91
C ASP A 211 -1.89 -16.16 -5.38
N ASN A 212 -2.76 -15.49 -4.62
CA ASN A 212 -2.74 -15.48 -3.15
C ASN A 212 -4.02 -16.07 -2.52
N ILE A 213 -4.81 -16.82 -3.30
CA ILE A 213 -6.16 -17.24 -2.89
C ILE A 213 -6.15 -18.09 -1.62
N ASP A 214 -5.08 -18.86 -1.41
CA ASP A 214 -4.88 -19.71 -0.24
C ASP A 214 -4.87 -18.92 1.08
N ALA A 215 -4.61 -17.61 1.07
CA ALA A 215 -4.70 -16.78 2.26
C ALA A 215 -6.15 -16.61 2.74
N PHE A 216 -7.13 -16.69 1.83
CA PHE A 216 -8.55 -16.42 2.08
C PHE A 216 -9.38 -17.69 2.30
N GLN A 217 -8.75 -18.86 2.27
CA GLN A 217 -9.40 -20.14 2.53
C GLN A 217 -9.65 -20.36 4.03
N PRO A 218 -10.79 -20.97 4.41
CA PRO A 218 -11.04 -21.39 5.79
C PRO A 218 -9.95 -22.35 6.29
N GLY A 219 -9.42 -22.11 7.50
CA GLY A 219 -8.56 -23.07 8.21
C GLY A 219 -7.05 -22.82 8.16
N ARG A 220 -6.53 -21.92 7.30
CA ARG A 220 -5.10 -21.57 7.30
C ARG A 220 -4.70 -20.62 8.44
N TYR A 221 -5.66 -19.84 8.94
CA TYR A 221 -5.51 -18.96 10.11
C TYR A 221 -6.43 -19.38 11.25
N ALA A 222 -6.57 -20.70 11.50
CA ALA A 222 -7.08 -21.15 12.78
C ALA A 222 -6.05 -20.74 13.84
N LEU A 223 -6.24 -19.54 14.41
CA LEU A 223 -5.49 -19.04 15.54
C LEU A 223 -5.44 -20.16 16.57
N ASP A 224 -4.23 -20.58 16.96
CA ASP A 224 -4.12 -21.24 18.25
C ASP A 224 -4.63 -20.27 19.33
N ALA A 225 -5.06 -20.78 20.48
CA ALA A 225 -5.64 -19.97 21.56
C ALA A 225 -4.69 -18.90 22.14
N ARG A 226 -3.53 -18.63 21.51
CA ARG A 226 -2.48 -17.73 21.96
C ARG A 226 -2.08 -16.67 20.93
N GLY A 227 -2.76 -16.56 19.79
CA GLY A 227 -2.76 -15.35 18.97
C GLY A 227 -1.38 -14.84 18.55
N ARG A 228 -0.55 -15.70 17.96
CA ARG A 228 0.65 -15.25 17.24
C ARG A 228 0.71 -15.89 15.85
N ALA A 229 1.08 -15.06 14.88
CA ALA A 229 1.56 -15.50 13.57
C ALA A 229 2.91 -16.24 13.72
#